data_AF-A0A6P9E1A3-F1
#
_entry.id   AF-A0A6P9E1A3-F1
#
_cell.length_a   1.000
_cell.length_b   1.000
_cell.length_c   1.000
_cell.angle_alpha   90.00
_cell.angle_beta   90.00
_cell.angle_gamma   90.00
#
_symmetry.space_group_name_H-M   'P 1'
#
loop_
_entity.id
_entity.type
_entity.pdbx_description
1 polymer ?
#
loop_
_entity_poly.entity_id
_entity_poly.type
_entity_poly.pdbx_seq_one_letter_code
_entity_poly.pdbx_strand_id
1 'polypeptide(L)'
;MRRVVPVLGVPDALVPLDLPVSQLSLLPGETTAVWLSINVPSTQAPGQYEGDVIITAIKTDAGSLAQCLGKAEKHKLYTELRSCLDIVEPIEEKPLEEMVERVKSARTSIRRVLLSPSFSEFFSDNGPVDMMDEDAISNLSVRVKLHLTVWDFIIPATPSLPAVFGISDTVIEDRFGVEHGTDEWYEALDQHFKWLLQYRISPYFCRWGDSMRVLTYTCPWPANHPKSDEYFSDPRLVAYAVPYRAVSGSSDASKDYLQKEIEILRTKTHWKKAYFYLWDEPLNLEQYNSIRTMASEIHSFAPDARVLTTYYCGPSDAPLAPSAFEAFVKVPSFLRPHTQIYCTSEWVLGNREDLAKDIIAEIQPENGEEWWTYVCLGPSDPHPNWHLGMRGTQHRAVFWRVWKEGGTGFLYWGANCYEKASVPSAEIRFRRGLPPGDGVLFYPGEVFSSSHQPVASVRLERILSGLQDIEYLNLYASRYGRNEATALLEKTGMYLGPERYTLEHMPVDIMRGEIFTACRS
;
A
#
# COMPACT_ATOMS: atom_id res chain seq x y z
N MET A 1 9.22 -5.61 -15.03
CA MET A 1 9.78 -4.25 -14.99
C MET A 1 8.63 -3.26 -14.95
N ARG A 2 8.83 -2.07 -14.36
CA ARG A 2 7.77 -1.07 -14.20
C ARG A 2 8.32 0.33 -14.50
N ARG A 3 7.58 1.16 -15.22
CA ARG A 3 7.90 2.59 -15.36
C ARG A 3 7.54 3.30 -14.07
N VAL A 4 8.43 4.14 -13.59
CA VAL A 4 8.18 4.98 -12.42
C VAL A 4 7.51 6.27 -12.90
N VAL A 5 6.25 6.47 -12.51
CA VAL A 5 5.45 7.64 -12.83
C VAL A 5 5.41 8.58 -11.62
N PRO A 6 5.75 9.87 -11.79
CA PRO A 6 5.65 10.83 -10.70
C PRO A 6 4.20 11.05 -10.25
N VAL A 7 4.00 11.09 -8.94
CA VAL A 7 2.75 11.48 -8.29
C VAL A 7 3.07 12.74 -7.47
N LEU A 8 2.41 13.86 -7.79
CA LEU A 8 2.75 15.19 -7.24
C LEU A 8 4.25 15.54 -7.35
N GLY A 9 4.88 15.16 -8.46
CA GLY A 9 6.31 15.41 -8.70
C GLY A 9 7.26 14.42 -8.02
N VAL A 10 6.76 13.47 -7.22
CA VAL A 10 7.57 12.44 -6.55
C VAL A 10 7.48 11.11 -7.30
N PRO A 11 8.61 10.46 -7.68
CA PRO A 11 8.59 9.18 -8.38
C PRO A 11 8.04 8.06 -7.48
N ASP A 12 6.78 7.65 -7.69
CA ASP A 12 6.12 6.70 -6.78
C ASP A 12 5.29 5.62 -7.49
N ALA A 13 4.43 5.94 -8.46
CA ALA A 13 3.59 4.92 -9.10
C ALA A 13 4.41 4.00 -10.02
N LEU A 14 4.36 2.69 -9.81
CA LEU A 14 5.13 1.68 -10.54
C LEU A 14 4.28 0.97 -11.60
N VAL A 15 4.08 1.64 -12.74
CA VAL A 15 3.23 1.18 -13.84
C VAL A 15 3.89 0.00 -14.58
N PRO A 16 3.24 -1.17 -14.68
CA PRO A 16 3.78 -2.33 -15.42
C PRO A 16 4.20 -2.00 -16.85
N LEU A 17 5.33 -2.58 -17.26
CA LEU A 17 5.79 -2.58 -18.64
C LEU A 17 5.63 -3.97 -19.24
N ASP A 18 5.28 -4.02 -20.52
CA ASP A 18 5.20 -5.25 -21.27
C ASP A 18 6.59 -5.91 -21.37
N LEU A 19 6.64 -7.21 -21.17
CA LEU A 19 7.85 -8.00 -21.26
C LEU A 19 7.70 -9.06 -22.37
N PRO A 20 8.79 -9.41 -23.07
CA PRO A 20 10.19 -9.04 -22.80
C PRO A 20 10.62 -7.67 -23.37
N VAL A 21 9.80 -7.05 -24.23
CA VAL A 21 10.12 -5.79 -24.90
C VAL A 21 9.02 -4.76 -24.62
N SER A 22 9.44 -3.57 -24.19
CA SER A 22 8.57 -2.40 -24.02
C SER A 22 9.23 -1.19 -24.65
N GLN A 23 8.42 -0.26 -25.16
CA GLN A 23 8.88 1.02 -25.68
C GLN A 23 8.43 2.15 -24.77
N LEU A 24 9.34 3.10 -24.51
CA LEU A 24 9.04 4.33 -23.76
C LEU A 24 9.44 5.53 -24.62
N SER A 25 8.52 6.49 -24.73
CA SER A 25 8.80 7.77 -25.39
C SER A 25 9.28 8.80 -24.37
N LEU A 26 10.31 9.55 -24.73
CA LEU A 26 10.89 10.64 -23.94
C LEU A 26 10.94 11.89 -24.80
N LEU A 27 10.47 13.02 -24.28
CA LEU A 27 10.67 14.32 -24.91
C LEU A 27 12.07 14.87 -24.59
N PRO A 28 12.62 15.79 -25.42
CA PRO A 28 13.88 16.44 -25.12
C PRO A 28 13.89 17.08 -23.72
N GLY A 29 14.88 16.74 -22.90
CA GLY A 29 15.01 17.22 -21.52
C GLY A 29 14.27 16.39 -20.46
N GLU A 30 13.46 15.40 -20.85
CA GLU A 30 12.80 14.51 -19.90
C GLU A 30 13.75 13.41 -19.38
N THR A 31 13.52 13.00 -18.14
CA THR A 31 14.13 11.82 -17.54
C THR A 31 13.04 10.86 -17.12
N THR A 32 13.21 9.56 -17.41
CA THR A 32 12.33 8.51 -16.88
C THR A 32 13.14 7.47 -16.12
N ALA A 33 12.54 6.91 -15.09
CA ALA A 33 13.11 5.82 -14.32
C ALA A 33 12.32 4.54 -14.57
N VAL A 34 13.04 3.42 -14.59
CA VAL A 34 12.46 2.08 -14.67
C VAL A 34 12.83 1.32 -13.42
N TRP A 35 11.81 0.78 -12.76
CA TRP A 35 11.95 -0.10 -11.61
C TRP A 35 12.05 -1.55 -12.04
N LEU A 36 13.09 -2.23 -11.55
CA LEU A 36 13.29 -3.67 -11.73
C LEU A 36 13.07 -4.38 -10.39
N SER A 37 12.12 -5.30 -10.35
CA SER A 37 12.02 -6.30 -9.29
C SER A 37 12.37 -7.67 -9.84
N ILE A 38 13.21 -8.39 -9.11
CA ILE A 38 13.60 -9.76 -9.40
C ILE A 38 12.97 -10.64 -8.32
N ASN A 39 11.99 -11.45 -8.70
CA ASN A 39 11.39 -12.43 -7.80
C ASN A 39 12.23 -13.71 -7.85
N VAL A 40 12.81 -14.10 -6.72
CA VAL A 40 13.60 -15.33 -6.59
C VAL A 40 12.69 -16.42 -5.99
N PRO A 41 12.31 -17.46 -6.75
CA PRO A 41 11.49 -18.55 -6.21
C PRO A 41 12.18 -19.26 -5.04
N SER A 42 11.40 -19.75 -4.08
CA SER A 42 11.94 -20.53 -2.94
C SER A 42 12.61 -21.84 -3.35
N THR A 43 12.33 -22.32 -4.56
CA THR A 43 12.95 -23.51 -5.16
C THR A 43 14.22 -23.21 -5.96
N GLN A 44 14.61 -21.93 -6.07
CA GLN A 44 15.81 -21.54 -6.82
C GLN A 44 17.06 -22.04 -6.11
N ALA A 45 17.95 -22.71 -6.84
CA ALA A 45 19.20 -23.20 -6.27
C ALA A 45 20.11 -22.02 -5.85
N PRO A 46 20.86 -22.14 -4.74
CA PRO A 46 21.85 -21.14 -4.36
C PRO A 46 22.95 -21.06 -5.43
N GLY A 47 23.50 -19.86 -5.66
CA GLY A 47 24.51 -19.64 -6.67
C GLY A 47 24.57 -18.22 -7.20
N GLN A 48 25.44 -18.03 -8.20
CA GLN A 48 25.55 -16.78 -8.94
C GLN A 48 24.74 -16.88 -10.23
N TYR A 49 23.91 -15.87 -10.48
CA TYR A 49 23.09 -15.75 -11.67
C TYR A 49 23.43 -14.45 -12.37
N GLU A 50 23.42 -14.50 -13.70
CA GLU A 50 23.67 -13.33 -14.54
C GLU A 50 22.46 -13.10 -15.46
N GLY A 51 22.19 -11.83 -15.72
CA GLY A 51 21.17 -11.41 -16.68
C GLY A 51 21.53 -10.07 -17.29
N ASP A 52 20.90 -9.75 -18.41
CA ASP A 52 21.13 -8.49 -19.11
C ASP A 52 19.81 -7.76 -19.31
N VAL A 53 19.82 -6.43 -19.12
CA VAL A 53 18.78 -5.53 -19.61
C VAL A 53 19.39 -4.68 -20.71
N ILE A 54 18.79 -4.70 -21.90
CA ILE A 54 19.25 -3.94 -23.06
C ILE A 54 18.30 -2.76 -23.25
N ILE A 55 18.86 -1.55 -23.27
CA ILE A 55 18.14 -0.31 -23.52
C ILE A 55 18.64 0.25 -24.84
N THR A 56 17.79 0.27 -25.86
CA THR A 56 18.12 0.79 -27.17
C THR A 56 17.38 2.11 -27.41
N ALA A 57 18.13 3.17 -27.67
CA ALA A 57 17.57 4.43 -28.13
C ALA A 57 17.30 4.31 -29.64
N ILE A 58 16.05 4.56 -30.02
CA ILE A 58 15.61 4.59 -31.41
C ILE A 58 15.25 6.04 -31.72
N LYS A 59 16.01 6.68 -32.59
CA LYS A 59 15.66 7.99 -33.12
C LYS A 59 14.60 7.77 -34.20
N THR A 60 13.37 8.22 -33.96
CA THR A 60 12.36 8.26 -35.02
C THR A 60 12.73 9.37 -35.98
N ASP A 61 13.20 9.02 -37.18
CA ASP A 61 13.48 10.01 -38.22
C ASP A 61 12.18 10.68 -38.69
N ALA A 62 12.23 12.01 -38.77
CA ALA A 62 11.19 12.85 -39.36
C ALA A 62 10.87 12.47 -40.82
N GLY A 63 11.75 11.70 -41.50
CA GLY A 63 11.56 11.21 -42.86
C GLY A 63 10.62 9.99 -43.01
N SER A 64 10.23 9.31 -41.93
CA SER A 64 9.33 8.14 -42.00
C SER A 64 7.83 8.46 -41.79
N LEU A 65 7.50 9.71 -41.42
CA LEU A 65 6.12 10.17 -41.21
C LEU A 65 5.31 10.32 -42.52
N ALA A 66 5.97 10.26 -43.68
CA ALA A 66 5.29 10.32 -44.98
C ALA A 66 4.61 9.00 -45.40
N GLN A 67 4.74 7.91 -44.64
CA GLN A 67 3.98 6.67 -44.91
C GLN A 67 3.14 6.21 -43.71
N CYS A 68 1.83 6.44 -43.90
CA CYS A 68 0.68 5.82 -43.23
C CYS A 68 0.31 6.31 -41.83
N LEU A 69 -0.39 7.45 -41.77
CA LEU A 69 -1.62 7.48 -40.96
C LEU A 69 -2.46 6.26 -41.37
N GLY A 70 -2.68 5.32 -40.46
CA GLY A 70 -3.50 4.15 -40.72
C GLY A 70 -4.90 4.56 -41.16
N LYS A 71 -5.59 3.76 -41.98
CA LYS A 71 -6.99 4.04 -42.38
C LYS A 71 -7.88 4.34 -41.16
N ALA A 72 -7.62 3.70 -40.03
CA ALA A 72 -8.33 3.90 -38.77
C ALA A 72 -8.08 5.29 -38.15
N GLU A 73 -6.85 5.80 -38.16
CA GLU A 73 -6.51 7.12 -37.63
C GLU A 73 -7.06 8.23 -38.52
N LYS A 74 -6.96 8.07 -39.85
CA LYS A 74 -7.61 8.98 -40.80
C LYS A 74 -9.12 9.02 -40.60
N HIS A 75 -9.74 7.87 -40.35
CA HIS A 75 -11.18 7.79 -40.09
C HIS A 75 -11.55 8.41 -38.74
N LYS A 76 -10.73 8.24 -37.71
CA LYS A 76 -10.92 8.87 -36.39
C LYS A 76 -10.83 10.40 -36.49
N LEU A 77 -9.79 10.92 -37.14
CA LEU A 77 -9.62 12.36 -37.39
C LEU A 77 -10.77 12.94 -38.21
N TYR A 78 -11.19 12.23 -39.27
CA TYR A 78 -12.35 12.61 -40.08
C TYR A 78 -13.63 12.66 -39.24
N THR A 79 -13.85 11.68 -38.36
CA THR A 79 -15.04 11.61 -37.50
C THR A 79 -15.05 12.71 -36.46
N GLU A 80 -13.91 12.99 -35.82
CA GLU A 80 -13.77 14.06 -34.83
C GLU A 80 -13.96 15.45 -35.45
N LEU A 81 -13.38 15.70 -36.64
CA LEU A 81 -13.56 16.96 -37.37
C LEU A 81 -14.99 17.13 -37.88
N ARG A 82 -15.62 16.05 -38.38
CA ARG A 82 -17.02 16.08 -38.83
C ARG A 82 -17.98 16.31 -37.67
N SER A 83 -17.75 15.67 -36.52
CA SER A 83 -18.51 15.94 -35.29
C SER A 83 -18.38 17.40 -34.85
N CYS A 84 -17.22 18.05 -35.01
CA CYS A 84 -17.06 19.47 -34.71
C CYS A 84 -17.89 20.36 -35.66
N LEU A 85 -17.99 20.01 -36.94
CA LEU A 85 -18.83 20.74 -37.91
C LEU A 85 -20.31 20.59 -37.57
N ASP A 86 -20.76 19.38 -37.23
CA ASP A 86 -22.14 19.09 -36.84
C ASP A 86 -22.55 19.83 -35.54
N ILE A 87 -21.59 20.07 -34.62
CA ILE A 87 -21.82 20.83 -33.38
C ILE A 87 -22.02 22.34 -33.65
N VAL A 88 -21.46 22.85 -34.74
CA VAL A 88 -21.42 24.29 -35.09
C VAL A 88 -22.42 24.66 -36.19
N GLU A 89 -23.09 23.67 -36.80
CA GLU A 89 -24.16 23.94 -37.76
C GLU A 89 -25.31 24.76 -37.14
N PRO A 90 -25.85 25.75 -37.87
CA PRO A 90 -26.92 26.59 -37.37
C PRO A 90 -28.21 25.79 -37.24
N ILE A 91 -28.69 25.64 -36.01
CA ILE A 91 -30.04 25.14 -35.72
C ILE A 91 -30.88 26.36 -35.37
N GLU A 92 -31.86 26.68 -36.22
CA GLU A 92 -32.83 27.73 -35.91
C GLU A 92 -33.59 27.36 -34.61
N GLU A 93 -33.76 28.35 -33.72
CA GLU A 93 -34.52 28.27 -32.46
C GLU A 93 -33.83 27.68 -31.20
N LYS A 94 -32.52 27.88 -30.98
CA LYS A 94 -31.86 27.55 -29.69
C LYS A 94 -31.36 28.76 -28.88
N PRO A 95 -31.41 28.72 -27.52
CA PRO A 95 -30.96 29.82 -26.66
C PRO A 95 -29.46 30.13 -26.79
N LEU A 96 -29.08 31.40 -26.65
CA LEU A 96 -27.70 31.89 -26.84
C LEU A 96 -26.66 31.19 -25.94
N GLU A 97 -27.04 30.83 -24.70
CA GLU A 97 -26.16 30.14 -23.75
C GLU A 97 -25.78 28.73 -24.22
N GLU A 98 -26.71 28.02 -24.87
CA GLU A 98 -26.48 26.68 -25.38
C GLU A 98 -25.55 26.70 -26.62
N MET A 99 -25.64 27.76 -27.44
CA MET A 99 -24.68 28.00 -28.53
C MET A 99 -23.26 28.24 -27.99
N VAL A 100 -23.12 28.99 -26.90
CA VAL A 100 -21.79 29.27 -26.31
C VAL A 100 -21.13 27.99 -25.79
N GLU A 101 -21.88 27.10 -25.13
CA GLU A 101 -21.32 25.83 -24.65
C GLU A 101 -20.97 24.86 -25.80
N ARG A 102 -21.76 24.84 -26.87
CA ARG A 102 -21.43 24.07 -28.08
C ARG A 102 -20.16 24.56 -28.77
N VAL A 103 -19.98 25.88 -28.88
CA VAL A 103 -18.77 26.48 -29.44
C VAL A 103 -17.55 26.20 -28.54
N LYS A 104 -17.69 26.22 -27.21
CA LYS A 104 -16.61 25.82 -26.28
C LYS A 104 -16.25 24.35 -26.42
N SER A 105 -17.25 23.48 -26.59
CA SER A 105 -17.05 22.04 -26.83
C SER A 105 -16.31 21.80 -28.15
N ALA A 106 -16.77 22.40 -29.25
CA ALA A 106 -16.11 22.33 -30.56
C ALA A 106 -14.68 22.88 -30.51
N ARG A 107 -14.43 24.01 -29.82
CA ARG A 107 -13.09 24.56 -29.61
C ARG A 107 -12.17 23.59 -28.88
N THR A 108 -12.70 22.86 -27.90
CA THR A 108 -11.93 21.89 -27.10
C THR A 108 -11.59 20.65 -27.93
N SER A 109 -12.53 20.17 -28.74
CA SER A 109 -12.30 19.06 -29.67
C SER A 109 -11.31 19.42 -30.77
N ILE A 110 -11.42 20.61 -31.38
CA ILE A 110 -10.45 21.11 -32.37
C ILE A 110 -9.06 21.27 -31.75
N ARG A 111 -8.96 21.81 -30.52
CA ARG A 111 -7.67 21.87 -29.80
C ARG A 111 -7.09 20.48 -29.55
N ARG A 112 -7.92 19.50 -29.21
CA ARG A 112 -7.47 18.10 -29.02
C ARG A 112 -6.96 17.49 -30.32
N VAL A 113 -7.63 17.76 -31.45
CA VAL A 113 -7.19 17.34 -32.78
C VAL A 113 -5.86 18.00 -33.15
N LEU A 114 -5.72 19.31 -32.95
CA LEU A 114 -4.50 20.06 -33.25
C LEU A 114 -3.32 19.68 -32.34
N LEU A 115 -3.58 19.30 -31.09
CA LEU A 115 -2.57 18.79 -30.16
C LEU A 115 -2.36 17.28 -30.28
N SER A 116 -3.04 16.63 -31.23
CA SER A 116 -2.82 15.21 -31.45
C SER A 116 -1.41 14.98 -32.01
N PRO A 117 -0.80 13.81 -31.74
CA PRO A 117 0.51 13.45 -32.26
C PRO A 117 0.62 13.55 -33.78
N SER A 118 -0.51 13.55 -34.49
CA SER A 118 -0.60 13.65 -35.95
C SER A 118 -0.33 15.05 -36.51
N PHE A 119 -0.30 16.11 -35.69
CA PHE A 119 -0.07 17.50 -36.15
C PHE A 119 1.11 18.20 -35.48
N SER A 120 1.89 17.49 -34.66
CA SER A 120 3.02 18.08 -33.92
C SER A 120 4.09 18.70 -34.82
N GLU A 121 4.17 18.28 -36.09
CA GLU A 121 5.12 18.77 -37.11
C GLU A 121 4.88 20.23 -37.52
N PHE A 122 3.67 20.76 -37.34
CA PHE A 122 3.32 22.12 -37.78
C PHE A 122 3.59 23.20 -36.72
N PHE A 123 4.14 22.82 -35.55
CA PHE A 123 4.38 23.72 -34.41
C PHE A 123 5.84 24.18 -34.27
N SER A 124 6.76 23.76 -35.14
CA SER A 124 8.13 24.26 -35.12
C SER A 124 8.27 25.53 -35.98
N ASP A 125 8.22 26.70 -35.33
CA ASP A 125 8.79 27.93 -35.87
C ASP A 125 10.32 27.80 -35.83
N ASN A 126 10.93 27.41 -36.95
CA ASN A 126 12.32 27.74 -37.28
C ASN A 126 12.57 27.52 -38.78
N GLY A 127 13.12 28.55 -39.44
CA GLY A 127 13.35 28.62 -40.88
C GLY A 127 14.34 27.59 -41.44
N PRO A 128 14.54 27.57 -42.78
CA PRO A 128 15.23 26.48 -43.46
C PRO A 128 16.72 26.54 -43.13
N VAL A 129 17.19 25.58 -42.35
CA VAL A 129 18.62 25.31 -42.18
C VAL A 129 18.93 24.09 -43.03
N ASP A 130 19.73 24.32 -44.07
CA ASP A 130 20.50 23.28 -44.77
C ASP A 130 21.24 22.45 -43.71
N MET A 131 20.83 21.20 -43.53
CA MET A 131 21.56 20.22 -42.74
C MET A 131 21.73 18.98 -43.61
N MET A 132 23.00 18.76 -43.96
CA MET A 132 23.52 17.63 -44.71
C MET A 132 23.04 16.30 -44.10
N ASP A 133 22.68 15.35 -44.97
CA ASP A 133 22.49 13.94 -44.64
C ASP A 133 23.77 13.37 -44.01
N GLU A 134 23.80 13.27 -42.68
CA GLU A 134 24.56 12.24 -41.98
C GLU A 134 23.59 11.13 -41.57
N ASP A 135 23.21 10.33 -42.56
CA ASP A 135 22.56 9.03 -42.38
C ASP A 135 23.56 8.04 -41.74
N ALA A 136 23.67 8.12 -40.43
CA ALA A 136 24.19 7.04 -39.60
C ALA A 136 23.15 6.74 -38.52
N ILE A 137 22.24 5.82 -38.84
CA ILE A 137 21.35 5.18 -37.87
C ILE A 137 22.22 4.44 -36.85
N SER A 138 22.70 5.15 -35.83
CA SER A 138 23.30 4.55 -34.66
C SER A 138 22.18 4.33 -33.66
N ASN A 139 21.57 3.14 -33.71
CA ASN A 139 20.77 2.64 -32.59
C ASN A 139 21.70 2.49 -31.39
N LEU A 140 21.86 3.56 -30.60
CA LEU A 140 22.67 3.56 -29.40
C LEU A 140 22.04 2.59 -28.40
N SER A 141 22.71 1.49 -28.14
CA SER A 141 22.25 0.46 -27.21
C SER A 141 23.18 0.39 -26.02
N VAL A 142 22.60 0.54 -24.82
CA VAL A 142 23.28 0.31 -23.55
C VAL A 142 22.86 -1.05 -23.02
N ARG A 143 23.84 -1.87 -22.64
CA ARG A 143 23.60 -3.14 -21.96
C ARG A 143 23.93 -2.99 -20.48
N VAL A 144 22.94 -3.18 -19.63
CA VAL A 144 23.09 -3.22 -18.18
C VAL A 144 23.20 -4.68 -17.76
N LYS A 145 24.39 -5.08 -17.30
CA LYS A 145 24.62 -6.41 -16.73
C LYS A 145 24.10 -6.46 -15.29
N LEU A 146 23.43 -7.55 -14.95
CA LEU A 146 22.90 -7.84 -13.63
C LEU A 146 23.60 -9.09 -13.09
N HIS A 147 24.13 -8.98 -11.87
CA HIS A 147 24.65 -10.11 -11.11
C HIS A 147 23.79 -10.29 -9.87
N LEU A 148 23.27 -11.50 -9.68
CA LEU A 148 22.42 -11.86 -8.54
C LEU A 148 23.05 -13.05 -7.82
N THR A 149 23.35 -12.87 -6.53
CA THR A 149 23.71 -13.99 -5.66
C THR A 149 22.47 -14.49 -4.94
N VAL A 150 22.13 -15.77 -5.14
CA VAL A 150 21.09 -16.48 -4.37
C VAL A 150 21.79 -17.25 -3.25
N TRP A 151 21.45 -16.95 -2.02
CA TRP A 151 22.02 -17.62 -0.84
C TRP A 151 21.21 -18.86 -0.48
N ASP A 152 21.84 -19.78 0.25
CA ASP A 152 21.22 -21.04 0.69
C ASP A 152 20.35 -20.84 1.95
N PHE A 153 19.35 -19.97 1.84
CA PHE A 153 18.30 -19.81 2.84
C PHE A 153 17.02 -19.34 2.16
N ILE A 154 15.88 -19.63 2.79
CA ILE A 154 14.55 -19.30 2.24
C ILE A 154 13.92 -18.23 3.11
N ILE A 155 13.50 -17.13 2.50
CA ILE A 155 12.55 -16.20 3.13
C ILE A 155 11.20 -16.92 3.20
N PRO A 156 10.61 -17.11 4.39
CA PRO A 156 9.41 -17.92 4.54
C PRO A 156 8.22 -17.29 3.79
N ALA A 157 7.37 -18.14 3.20
CA ALA A 157 6.15 -17.69 2.53
C ALA A 157 5.17 -17.02 3.53
N THR A 158 5.12 -17.53 4.76
CA THR A 158 4.41 -16.92 5.89
C THR A 158 5.30 -15.86 6.53
N PRO A 159 4.89 -14.58 6.52
CA PRO A 159 5.60 -13.52 7.23
C PRO A 159 5.69 -13.80 8.75
N SER A 160 6.86 -13.52 9.33
CA SER A 160 7.07 -13.70 10.78
C SER A 160 6.45 -12.57 11.62
N LEU A 161 6.28 -11.39 11.04
CA LEU A 161 5.63 -10.24 11.65
C LEU A 161 4.22 -10.05 11.05
N PRO A 162 3.14 -10.12 11.84
CA PRO A 162 1.81 -9.71 11.40
C PRO A 162 1.80 -8.21 11.09
N ALA A 163 1.64 -7.87 9.82
CA ALA A 163 1.55 -6.49 9.36
C ALA A 163 0.19 -6.28 8.69
N VAL A 164 -0.77 -5.71 9.43
CA VAL A 164 -2.16 -5.56 8.97
C VAL A 164 -2.40 -4.18 8.34
N PHE A 165 -3.02 -4.15 7.16
CA PHE A 165 -3.18 -2.92 6.37
C PHE A 165 -4.65 -2.72 5.99
N GLY A 166 -5.20 -1.57 6.38
CA GLY A 166 -6.59 -1.22 6.11
C GLY A 166 -6.83 -0.89 4.64
N ILE A 167 -7.95 -1.38 4.11
CA ILE A 167 -8.44 -1.12 2.75
C ILE A 167 -9.85 -0.57 2.88
N SER A 168 -10.04 0.69 2.53
CA SER A 168 -11.34 1.32 2.56
C SER A 168 -12.20 0.73 1.43
N ASP A 169 -13.20 -0.06 1.80
CA ASP A 169 -14.13 -0.68 0.85
C ASP A 169 -15.02 0.38 0.17
N THR A 170 -15.38 1.46 0.87
CA THR A 170 -16.14 2.60 0.32
C THR A 170 -15.39 3.32 -0.78
N VAL A 171 -14.05 3.35 -0.72
CA VAL A 171 -13.24 3.92 -1.79
C VAL A 171 -13.22 3.01 -3.02
N ILE A 172 -13.30 1.70 -2.83
CA ILE A 172 -13.47 0.74 -3.95
C ILE A 172 -14.86 0.92 -4.57
N GLU A 173 -15.91 0.96 -3.75
CA GLU A 173 -17.30 1.22 -4.19
C GLU A 173 -17.40 2.50 -5.00
N ASP A 174 -16.95 3.62 -4.44
CA ASP A 174 -17.05 4.92 -5.08
C ASP A 174 -16.27 4.93 -6.39
N ARG A 175 -15.01 4.47 -6.39
CA ARG A 175 -14.13 4.61 -7.55
C ARG A 175 -14.50 3.67 -8.70
N PHE A 176 -14.89 2.44 -8.39
CA PHE A 176 -15.21 1.44 -9.40
C PHE A 176 -16.71 1.35 -9.70
N GLY A 177 -17.54 2.12 -9.01
CA GLY A 177 -18.99 2.15 -9.21
C GLY A 177 -19.66 0.82 -8.88
N VAL A 178 -19.07 0.04 -7.96
CA VAL A 178 -19.60 -1.25 -7.52
C VAL A 178 -20.54 -1.05 -6.33
N GLU A 179 -21.69 -1.71 -6.37
CA GLU A 179 -22.71 -1.60 -5.32
C GLU A 179 -22.44 -2.60 -4.19
N HIS A 180 -22.54 -2.13 -2.95
CA HIS A 180 -22.23 -2.93 -1.77
C HIS A 180 -23.04 -4.23 -1.71
N GLY A 181 -22.34 -5.37 -1.60
CA GLY A 181 -22.96 -6.68 -1.48
C GLY A 181 -23.36 -7.34 -2.80
N THR A 182 -23.08 -6.73 -3.96
CA THR A 182 -23.24 -7.40 -5.27
C THR A 182 -22.03 -8.29 -5.59
N ASP A 183 -22.17 -9.18 -6.58
CA ASP A 183 -21.09 -10.08 -6.99
C ASP A 183 -19.84 -9.31 -7.48
N GLU A 184 -20.03 -8.16 -8.14
CA GLU A 184 -18.94 -7.29 -8.58
C GLU A 184 -18.20 -6.65 -7.40
N TRP A 185 -18.90 -6.33 -6.31
CA TRP A 185 -18.28 -5.82 -5.09
C TRP A 185 -17.43 -6.89 -4.42
N TYR A 186 -17.97 -8.11 -4.27
CA TYR A 186 -17.23 -9.26 -3.76
C TYR A 186 -15.97 -9.56 -4.58
N GLU A 187 -16.08 -9.56 -5.90
CA GLU A 187 -14.96 -9.78 -6.82
C GLU A 187 -13.92 -8.66 -6.73
N ALA A 188 -14.35 -7.40 -6.67
CA ALA A 188 -13.45 -6.26 -6.50
C ALA A 188 -12.63 -6.39 -5.22
N LEU A 189 -13.26 -6.75 -4.10
CA LEU A 189 -12.55 -6.98 -2.83
C LEU A 189 -11.60 -8.18 -2.90
N ASP A 190 -11.98 -9.29 -3.55
CA ASP A 190 -11.11 -10.47 -3.73
C ASP A 190 -9.86 -10.16 -4.55
N GLN A 191 -10.00 -9.39 -5.63
CA GLN A 191 -8.86 -8.97 -6.43
C GLN A 191 -7.88 -8.12 -5.63
N HIS A 192 -8.36 -7.17 -4.83
CA HIS A 192 -7.51 -6.34 -3.97
C HIS A 192 -6.83 -7.19 -2.89
N PHE A 193 -7.58 -8.07 -2.22
CA PHE A 193 -7.05 -8.99 -1.21
C PHE A 193 -5.90 -9.83 -1.77
N LYS A 194 -6.14 -10.55 -2.88
CA LYS A 194 -5.16 -11.43 -3.53
C LYS A 194 -3.93 -10.67 -4.01
N TRP A 195 -4.12 -9.48 -4.56
CA TRP A 195 -3.03 -8.65 -5.04
C TRP A 195 -2.14 -8.19 -3.88
N LEU A 196 -2.69 -7.85 -2.73
CA LEU A 196 -1.92 -7.34 -1.58
C LEU A 196 -1.08 -8.42 -0.88
N LEU A 197 -1.50 -9.70 -0.91
CA LEU A 197 -0.76 -10.79 -0.27
C LEU A 197 0.68 -10.96 -0.79
N GLN A 198 0.97 -10.54 -2.04
CA GLN A 198 2.32 -10.60 -2.59
C GLN A 198 3.32 -9.66 -1.87
N TYR A 199 2.81 -8.64 -1.18
CA TYR A 199 3.62 -7.66 -0.45
C TYR A 199 3.84 -8.03 1.03
N ARG A 200 3.51 -9.28 1.41
CA ARG A 200 3.69 -9.81 2.77
C ARG A 200 2.89 -9.05 3.84
N ILE A 201 1.83 -8.36 3.43
CA ILE A 201 0.87 -7.68 4.31
C ILE A 201 -0.40 -8.51 4.45
N SER A 202 -1.06 -8.38 5.59
CA SER A 202 -2.36 -8.97 5.88
C SER A 202 -3.47 -7.91 5.70
N PRO A 203 -4.13 -7.83 4.54
CA PRO A 203 -5.15 -6.83 4.31
C PRO A 203 -6.40 -7.06 5.17
N TYR A 204 -7.00 -5.96 5.63
CA TYR A 204 -8.36 -5.96 6.18
C TYR A 204 -9.16 -4.83 5.54
N PHE A 205 -10.42 -5.07 5.23
CA PHE A 205 -11.35 -4.04 4.78
C PHE A 205 -11.89 -3.27 5.98
N CYS A 206 -12.13 -1.98 5.81
CA CYS A 206 -12.57 -1.12 6.90
C CYS A 206 -13.58 -0.04 6.50
N ARG A 207 -14.48 0.24 7.45
CA ARG A 207 -15.37 1.41 7.49
C ARG A 207 -15.32 2.04 8.87
N TRP A 208 -15.06 3.34 8.92
CA TRP A 208 -15.27 4.12 10.15
C TRP A 208 -16.75 4.50 10.25
N GLY A 209 -17.34 4.20 11.40
CA GLY A 209 -18.65 4.69 11.80
C GLY A 209 -18.54 5.85 12.78
N ASP A 210 -19.64 6.10 13.48
CA ASP A 210 -19.71 7.18 14.47
C ASP A 210 -18.74 6.94 15.64
N SER A 211 -18.17 8.05 16.15
CA SER A 211 -17.30 8.05 17.33
C SER A 211 -16.11 7.09 17.25
N MET A 212 -15.48 6.97 16.08
CA MET A 212 -14.31 6.11 15.83
C MET A 212 -14.55 4.60 16.02
N ARG A 213 -15.82 4.17 16.07
CA ARG A 213 -16.14 2.74 15.92
C ARG A 213 -15.76 2.30 14.53
N VAL A 214 -15.17 1.11 14.41
CA VAL A 214 -14.75 0.57 13.13
C VAL A 214 -15.47 -0.73 12.84
N LEU A 215 -15.92 -0.90 11.59
CA LEU A 215 -16.26 -2.20 11.04
C LEU A 215 -15.04 -2.68 10.27
N THR A 216 -14.44 -3.78 10.72
CA THR A 216 -13.26 -4.38 10.07
C THR A 216 -13.50 -5.84 9.78
N TYR A 217 -13.01 -6.30 8.63
CA TYR A 217 -13.15 -7.69 8.19
C TYR A 217 -12.12 -7.99 7.10
N THR A 218 -11.55 -9.20 7.09
CA THR A 218 -10.63 -9.58 6.00
C THR A 218 -11.34 -10.31 4.86
N CYS A 219 -12.37 -11.12 5.17
CA CYS A 219 -13.19 -11.80 4.17
C CYS A 219 -14.57 -11.15 4.10
N PRO A 220 -15.04 -10.70 2.92
CA PRO A 220 -16.38 -10.13 2.79
C PRO A 220 -17.49 -11.19 2.89
N TRP A 221 -17.17 -12.47 2.66
CA TRP A 221 -18.13 -13.57 2.79
C TRP A 221 -18.25 -14.05 4.25
N PRO A 222 -19.43 -14.52 4.66
CA PRO A 222 -19.61 -15.12 5.99
C PRO A 222 -18.79 -16.41 6.16
N ALA A 223 -18.53 -16.79 7.41
CA ALA A 223 -17.69 -17.92 7.80
C ALA A 223 -18.13 -19.28 7.22
N ASN A 224 -19.43 -19.45 6.93
CA ASN A 224 -19.95 -20.69 6.32
C ASN A 224 -19.71 -20.77 4.81
N HIS A 225 -19.26 -19.69 4.16
CA HIS A 225 -19.02 -19.67 2.73
C HIS A 225 -17.65 -20.28 2.41
N PRO A 226 -17.50 -21.10 1.35
CA PRO A 226 -16.21 -21.72 0.99
C PRO A 226 -15.06 -20.72 0.78
N LYS A 227 -15.35 -19.51 0.27
CA LYS A 227 -14.36 -18.43 0.11
C LYS A 227 -13.73 -18.00 1.43
N SER A 228 -14.44 -18.12 2.54
CA SER A 228 -13.92 -17.74 3.86
C SER A 228 -12.70 -18.59 4.24
N ASP A 229 -12.79 -19.90 4.02
CA ASP A 229 -11.67 -20.82 4.26
C ASP A 229 -10.52 -20.61 3.25
N GLU A 230 -10.83 -20.33 1.97
CA GLU A 230 -9.82 -19.96 0.95
C GLU A 230 -8.96 -18.78 1.41
N TYR A 231 -9.58 -17.74 1.96
CA TYR A 231 -8.89 -16.56 2.48
C TYR A 231 -8.03 -16.88 3.70
N PHE A 232 -8.66 -17.42 4.74
CA PHE A 232 -8.03 -17.53 6.06
C PHE A 232 -6.96 -18.64 6.12
N SER A 233 -7.06 -19.63 5.25
CA SER A 233 -6.07 -20.70 5.11
C SER A 233 -4.83 -20.28 4.30
N ASP A 234 -4.83 -19.15 3.56
CA ASP A 234 -3.65 -18.71 2.81
C ASP A 234 -2.45 -18.49 3.75
N PRO A 235 -1.29 -19.13 3.49
CA PRO A 235 -0.13 -19.02 4.38
C PRO A 235 0.51 -17.62 4.40
N ARG A 236 0.24 -16.77 3.40
CA ARG A 236 0.74 -15.38 3.35
C ARG A 236 -0.08 -14.45 4.24
N LEU A 237 -1.31 -14.84 4.61
CA LEU A 237 -2.16 -14.13 5.56
C LEU A 237 -1.85 -14.61 6.98
N VAL A 238 -1.28 -13.74 7.81
CA VAL A 238 -0.78 -14.07 9.16
C VAL A 238 -1.76 -13.67 10.25
N ALA A 239 -2.50 -12.59 10.02
CA ALA A 239 -3.57 -12.13 10.90
C ALA A 239 -4.79 -11.73 10.06
N TYR A 240 -6.00 -11.91 10.59
CA TYR A 240 -7.21 -11.51 9.88
C TYR A 240 -8.26 -10.92 10.82
N ALA A 241 -8.94 -9.88 10.35
CA ALA A 241 -10.01 -9.23 11.08
C ALA A 241 -11.31 -10.03 10.92
N VAL A 242 -11.98 -10.28 12.04
CA VAL A 242 -13.33 -10.86 12.08
C VAL A 242 -14.34 -9.74 12.32
N PRO A 243 -15.41 -9.65 11.51
CA PRO A 243 -16.43 -8.63 11.69
C PRO A 243 -17.23 -8.84 12.99
N TYR A 244 -17.34 -7.80 13.81
CA TYR A 244 -18.21 -7.81 15.00
C TYR A 244 -19.71 -7.82 14.65
N ARG A 245 -20.07 -7.38 13.44
CA ARG A 245 -21.43 -7.38 12.89
C ARG A 245 -21.41 -7.73 11.41
N ALA A 246 -22.55 -8.19 10.86
CA ALA A 246 -22.65 -8.56 9.45
C ALA A 246 -22.08 -7.49 8.51
N VAL A 247 -21.27 -7.94 7.55
CA VAL A 247 -20.61 -7.07 6.55
C VAL A 247 -21.64 -6.59 5.53
N SER A 248 -22.48 -7.51 5.03
CA SER A 248 -23.59 -7.25 4.11
C SER A 248 -24.87 -7.91 4.64
N GLY A 249 -26.02 -7.21 4.61
CA GLY A 249 -27.33 -7.68 5.10
C GLY A 249 -28.04 -6.74 6.09
N SER A 250 -29.37 -6.89 6.25
CA SER A 250 -30.21 -6.04 7.12
C SER A 250 -29.98 -6.29 8.62
N SER A 251 -30.08 -5.21 9.40
CA SER A 251 -29.56 -4.99 10.75
C SER A 251 -30.16 -5.79 11.91
N ASP A 252 -31.10 -6.71 11.68
CA ASP A 252 -31.98 -7.19 12.77
C ASP A 252 -31.57 -8.53 13.42
N ALA A 253 -30.38 -9.08 13.10
CA ALA A 253 -29.88 -10.32 13.69
C ALA A 253 -28.37 -10.28 14.08
N SER A 254 -27.87 -9.14 14.56
CA SER A 254 -26.43 -8.93 14.82
C SER A 254 -25.79 -9.91 15.81
N LYS A 255 -26.51 -10.31 16.88
CA LYS A 255 -25.99 -11.25 17.88
C LYS A 255 -25.90 -12.68 17.35
N ASP A 256 -26.96 -13.15 16.70
CA ASP A 256 -26.99 -14.48 16.08
C ASP A 256 -25.92 -14.60 14.99
N TYR A 257 -25.62 -13.51 14.28
CA TYR A 257 -24.53 -13.48 13.30
C TYR A 257 -23.17 -13.69 13.97
N LEU A 258 -22.82 -12.84 14.96
CA LEU A 258 -21.51 -12.90 15.61
C LEU A 258 -21.24 -14.28 16.23
N GLN A 259 -22.24 -14.84 16.92
CA GLN A 259 -22.13 -16.17 17.51
C GLN A 259 -21.86 -17.24 16.43
N LYS A 260 -22.62 -17.25 15.33
CA LYS A 260 -22.45 -18.22 14.23
C LYS A 260 -21.08 -18.11 13.56
N GLU A 261 -20.62 -16.89 13.29
CA GLU A 261 -19.30 -16.65 12.71
C GLU A 261 -18.20 -17.24 13.61
N ILE A 262 -18.24 -16.92 14.91
CA ILE A 262 -17.29 -17.42 15.89
C ILE A 262 -17.34 -18.94 16.01
N GLU A 263 -18.53 -19.54 16.15
CA GLU A 263 -18.71 -20.98 16.28
C GLU A 263 -18.10 -21.74 15.10
N ILE A 264 -18.25 -21.23 13.88
CA ILE A 264 -17.64 -21.83 12.68
C ILE A 264 -16.12 -21.64 12.71
N LEU A 265 -15.65 -20.39 12.86
CA LEU A 265 -14.23 -20.08 12.73
C LEU A 265 -13.37 -20.75 13.80
N ARG A 266 -13.88 -20.93 15.03
CA ARG A 266 -13.17 -21.63 16.11
C ARG A 266 -12.86 -23.09 15.82
N THR A 267 -13.63 -23.73 14.93
CA THR A 267 -13.34 -25.12 14.50
C THR A 267 -12.16 -25.20 13.53
N LYS A 268 -11.68 -24.06 13.01
CA LYS A 268 -10.66 -23.99 11.98
C LYS A 268 -9.27 -23.82 12.56
N THR A 269 -8.27 -24.43 11.93
CA THR A 269 -6.87 -24.37 12.36
C THR A 269 -6.27 -22.95 12.26
N HIS A 270 -6.85 -22.10 11.41
CA HIS A 270 -6.45 -20.70 11.25
C HIS A 270 -7.07 -19.76 12.29
N TRP A 271 -7.95 -20.21 13.20
CA TRP A 271 -8.58 -19.36 14.22
C TRP A 271 -7.58 -18.53 15.03
N LYS A 272 -6.41 -19.11 15.34
CA LYS A 272 -5.31 -18.42 16.04
C LYS A 272 -4.81 -17.14 15.34
N LYS A 273 -5.12 -16.96 14.05
CA LYS A 273 -4.79 -15.75 13.27
C LYS A 273 -5.87 -14.66 13.41
N ALA A 274 -7.05 -14.99 13.91
CA ALA A 274 -8.18 -14.08 14.04
C ALA A 274 -7.91 -12.98 15.07
N TYR A 275 -8.42 -11.78 14.82
CA TYR A 275 -8.59 -10.73 15.81
C TYR A 275 -9.86 -9.92 15.51
N PHE A 276 -10.37 -9.21 16.52
CA PHE A 276 -11.46 -8.25 16.39
C PHE A 276 -10.92 -6.85 16.61
N TYR A 277 -11.04 -5.97 15.61
CA TYR A 277 -10.72 -4.55 15.75
C TYR A 277 -12.02 -3.75 15.77
N LEU A 278 -12.33 -3.22 16.95
CA LEU A 278 -13.67 -2.73 17.31
C LEU A 278 -13.75 -1.20 17.36
N TRP A 279 -12.68 -0.57 17.82
CA TRP A 279 -12.65 0.85 18.13
C TRP A 279 -11.27 1.42 17.90
N ASP A 280 -11.23 2.57 17.23
CA ASP A 280 -10.01 3.28 16.92
C ASP A 280 -9.77 4.42 17.93
N GLU A 281 -8.61 4.39 18.61
CA GLU A 281 -8.12 5.46 19.49
C GLU A 281 -9.14 5.99 20.53
N PRO A 282 -9.62 5.14 21.48
CA PRO A 282 -10.56 5.58 22.50
C PRO A 282 -9.94 6.60 23.47
N LEU A 283 -10.73 7.60 23.88
CA LEU A 283 -10.26 8.80 24.59
C LEU A 283 -10.72 8.91 26.05
N ASN A 284 -11.81 8.23 26.44
CA ASN A 284 -12.43 8.36 27.76
C ASN A 284 -13.00 7.04 28.28
N LEU A 285 -13.33 6.98 29.57
CA LEU A 285 -13.81 5.76 30.22
C LEU A 285 -15.11 5.22 29.65
N GLU A 286 -15.99 6.06 29.11
CA GLU A 286 -17.21 5.62 28.43
C GLU A 286 -16.88 4.77 27.19
N GLN A 287 -15.94 5.22 26.37
CA GLN A 287 -15.48 4.48 25.19
C GLN A 287 -14.74 3.21 25.59
N TYR A 288 -13.89 3.25 26.62
CA TYR A 288 -13.23 2.05 27.17
C TYR A 288 -14.27 1.04 27.67
N ASN A 289 -15.31 1.48 28.39
CA ASN A 289 -16.40 0.61 28.84
C ASN A 289 -17.19 0.01 27.68
N SER A 290 -17.38 0.76 26.59
CA SER A 290 -18.00 0.25 25.38
C SER A 290 -17.17 -0.86 24.74
N ILE A 291 -15.84 -0.69 24.65
CA ILE A 291 -14.92 -1.72 24.16
C ILE A 291 -14.99 -2.96 25.05
N ARG A 292 -14.89 -2.80 26.38
CA ARG A 292 -15.00 -3.92 27.33
C ARG A 292 -16.31 -4.69 27.20
N THR A 293 -17.41 -3.99 26.94
CA THR A 293 -18.74 -4.61 26.75
C THR A 293 -18.77 -5.45 25.47
N MET A 294 -18.31 -4.90 24.34
CA MET A 294 -18.25 -5.64 23.07
C MET A 294 -17.29 -6.83 23.14
N ALA A 295 -16.13 -6.65 23.77
CA ALA A 295 -15.16 -7.71 24.00
C ALA A 295 -15.71 -8.81 24.92
N SER A 296 -16.43 -8.45 25.99
CA SER A 296 -17.08 -9.44 26.88
C SER A 296 -18.09 -10.30 26.13
N GLU A 297 -18.83 -9.72 25.17
CA GLU A 297 -19.75 -10.47 24.32
C GLU A 297 -18.99 -11.45 23.42
N ILE A 298 -17.91 -11.01 22.76
CA ILE A 298 -17.03 -11.89 21.97
C ILE A 298 -16.47 -13.02 22.85
N HIS A 299 -15.93 -12.69 24.02
CA HIS A 299 -15.33 -13.65 24.95
C HIS A 299 -16.34 -14.63 25.55
N SER A 300 -17.63 -14.28 25.60
CA SER A 300 -18.70 -15.21 25.99
C SER A 300 -18.86 -16.37 25.00
N PHE A 301 -18.53 -16.15 23.72
CA PHE A 301 -18.53 -17.17 22.67
C PHE A 301 -17.14 -17.79 22.43
N ALA A 302 -16.08 -17.01 22.66
CA ALA A 302 -14.69 -17.39 22.41
C ALA A 302 -13.75 -16.76 23.46
N PRO A 303 -13.52 -17.42 24.60
CA PRO A 303 -12.63 -16.89 25.64
C PRO A 303 -11.18 -16.65 25.19
N ASP A 304 -10.75 -17.32 24.12
CA ASP A 304 -9.44 -17.22 23.49
C ASP A 304 -9.37 -16.20 22.33
N ALA A 305 -10.47 -15.50 22.03
CA ALA A 305 -10.49 -14.50 20.97
C ALA A 305 -9.61 -13.29 21.32
N ARG A 306 -8.86 -12.80 20.32
CA ARG A 306 -8.03 -11.61 20.46
C ARG A 306 -8.79 -10.36 20.05
N VAL A 307 -8.80 -9.35 20.91
CA VAL A 307 -9.31 -8.01 20.59
C VAL A 307 -8.14 -7.05 20.43
N LEU A 308 -8.17 -6.26 19.35
CA LEU A 308 -7.19 -5.22 19.04
C LEU A 308 -7.74 -3.84 19.41
N THR A 309 -6.92 -3.01 20.06
CA THR A 309 -7.23 -1.61 20.34
C THR A 309 -6.03 -0.73 20.00
N THR A 310 -6.25 0.24 19.10
CA THR A 310 -5.27 1.30 18.80
C THR A 310 -5.36 2.41 19.83
N TYR A 311 -4.23 3.03 20.17
CA TYR A 311 -4.21 4.17 21.10
C TYR A 311 -2.97 5.06 20.94
N TYR A 312 -3.18 6.35 21.20
CA TYR A 312 -2.13 7.36 21.34
C TYR A 312 -2.20 8.06 22.72
N CYS A 313 -3.24 7.82 23.51
CA CYS A 313 -3.39 8.34 24.86
C CYS A 313 -4.16 7.35 25.75
N GLY A 314 -4.09 7.56 27.06
CA GLY A 314 -4.97 6.89 28.02
C GLY A 314 -6.31 7.62 28.20
N PRO A 315 -7.25 7.05 28.95
CA PRO A 315 -8.54 7.69 29.20
C PRO A 315 -8.34 9.00 29.96
N SER A 316 -8.83 10.11 29.40
CA SER A 316 -8.59 11.46 29.94
C SER A 316 -9.25 11.72 31.30
N ASP A 317 -10.27 10.93 31.64
CA ASP A 317 -11.11 11.00 32.82
C ASP A 317 -10.84 9.85 33.81
N ALA A 318 -9.72 9.14 33.65
CA ALA A 318 -9.34 8.03 34.51
C ALA A 318 -9.03 8.51 35.94
N PRO A 319 -9.78 8.08 36.98
CA PRO A 319 -9.52 8.49 38.36
C PRO A 319 -8.25 7.85 38.95
N LEU A 320 -7.70 6.84 38.27
CA LEU A 320 -6.61 5.99 38.74
C LEU A 320 -5.22 6.44 38.27
N ALA A 321 -5.12 7.43 37.37
CA ALA A 321 -3.86 7.91 36.86
C ALA A 321 -3.61 9.36 37.31
N PRO A 322 -2.58 9.66 38.11
CA PRO A 322 -2.26 11.01 38.55
C PRO A 322 -1.77 11.93 37.42
N SER A 323 -1.49 11.38 36.22
CA SER A 323 -1.14 12.17 35.02
C SER A 323 -1.60 11.49 33.72
N ALA A 324 -1.75 12.29 32.66
CA ALA A 324 -2.07 11.78 31.31
C ALA A 324 -1.02 10.80 30.77
N PHE A 325 0.25 10.99 31.15
CA PHE A 325 1.35 10.09 30.79
C PHE A 325 1.20 8.72 31.46
N GLU A 326 0.88 8.70 32.77
CA GLU A 326 0.64 7.44 33.47
C GLU A 326 -0.62 6.74 32.93
N ALA A 327 -1.67 7.49 32.62
CA ALA A 327 -2.86 6.94 31.98
C ALA A 327 -2.53 6.24 30.66
N PHE A 328 -1.63 6.82 29.86
CA PHE A 328 -1.18 6.26 28.59
C PHE A 328 -0.37 4.96 28.77
N VAL A 329 0.63 4.95 29.65
CA VAL A 329 1.40 3.72 29.92
C VAL A 329 0.50 2.61 30.48
N LYS A 330 -0.52 2.97 31.28
CA LYS A 330 -1.46 2.04 31.91
C LYS A 330 -2.64 1.60 31.04
N VAL A 331 -2.68 1.95 29.75
CA VAL A 331 -3.73 1.46 28.82
C VAL A 331 -3.93 -0.06 28.87
N PRO A 332 -2.86 -0.90 28.91
CA PRO A 332 -3.01 -2.34 29.11
C PRO A 332 -3.82 -2.70 30.35
N SER A 333 -3.50 -2.08 31.48
CA SER A 333 -4.21 -2.27 32.75
C SER A 333 -5.69 -1.84 32.70
N PHE A 334 -6.02 -0.79 31.95
CA PHE A 334 -7.42 -0.38 31.78
C PHE A 334 -8.22 -1.35 30.92
N LEU A 335 -7.66 -1.91 29.85
CA LEU A 335 -8.46 -2.76 28.96
C LEU A 335 -8.44 -4.23 29.37
N ARG A 336 -7.46 -4.68 30.15
CA ARG A 336 -7.38 -6.08 30.62
C ARG A 336 -8.65 -6.52 31.38
N PRO A 337 -9.13 -7.76 31.19
CA PRO A 337 -8.64 -8.81 30.28
C PRO A 337 -9.23 -8.74 28.85
N HIS A 338 -9.89 -7.64 28.50
CA HIS A 338 -10.75 -7.54 27.31
C HIS A 338 -10.00 -7.30 26.00
N THR A 339 -8.72 -6.87 26.06
CA THR A 339 -7.86 -6.60 24.90
C THR A 339 -6.64 -7.51 24.95
N GLN A 340 -6.24 -8.06 23.81
CA GLN A 340 -5.05 -8.90 23.65
C GLN A 340 -4.00 -8.22 22.77
N ILE A 341 -4.39 -7.35 21.84
CA ILE A 341 -3.46 -6.66 20.97
C ILE A 341 -3.51 -5.16 21.26
N TYR A 342 -2.45 -4.65 21.88
CA TYR A 342 -2.30 -3.25 22.25
C TYR A 342 -1.47 -2.54 21.18
N CYS A 343 -2.12 -1.68 20.38
CA CYS A 343 -1.48 -1.08 19.21
C CYS A 343 -1.19 0.41 19.44
N THR A 344 0.07 0.76 19.67
CA THR A 344 0.48 2.13 20.09
C THR A 344 0.94 2.99 18.92
N SER A 345 0.58 4.27 18.93
CA SER A 345 1.08 5.24 17.95
C SER A 345 2.57 5.51 18.12
N GLU A 346 3.36 5.32 17.05
CA GLU A 346 4.78 5.67 17.04
C GLU A 346 5.02 7.18 17.17
N TRP A 347 4.02 8.01 16.85
CA TRP A 347 4.09 9.46 17.04
C TRP A 347 4.27 9.83 18.52
N VAL A 348 3.57 9.13 19.41
CA VAL A 348 3.62 9.39 20.86
C VAL A 348 4.89 8.83 21.48
N LEU A 349 5.38 7.71 20.95
CA LEU A 349 6.68 7.17 21.34
C LEU A 349 7.80 8.16 21.04
N GLY A 350 7.71 8.86 19.89
CA GLY A 350 8.73 9.83 19.49
C GLY A 350 10.13 9.20 19.53
N ASN A 351 11.08 9.85 20.22
CA ASN A 351 12.44 9.33 20.47
C ASN A 351 12.59 8.52 21.77
N ARG A 352 11.49 8.26 22.48
CA ARG A 352 11.52 7.67 23.83
C ARG A 352 11.52 6.14 23.75
N GLU A 353 12.68 5.56 23.47
CA GLU A 353 12.86 4.10 23.55
C GLU A 353 12.64 3.56 24.97
N ASP A 354 12.82 4.41 25.99
CA ASP A 354 12.45 4.12 27.37
C ASP A 354 10.93 4.01 27.56
N LEU A 355 10.14 4.84 26.87
CA LEU A 355 8.68 4.75 26.90
C LEU A 355 8.17 3.46 26.25
N ALA A 356 8.78 3.02 25.16
CA ALA A 356 8.49 1.71 24.58
C ALA A 356 8.73 0.57 25.60
N LYS A 357 9.85 0.63 26.34
CA LYS A 357 10.14 -0.34 27.41
C LYS A 357 9.14 -0.28 28.56
N ASP A 358 8.72 0.91 28.97
CA ASP A 358 7.70 1.08 30.02
C ASP A 358 6.36 0.48 29.60
N ILE A 359 5.95 0.64 28.34
CA ILE A 359 4.72 0.02 27.80
C ILE A 359 4.88 -1.50 27.76
N ILE A 360 5.98 -2.02 27.22
CA ILE A 360 6.22 -3.47 27.14
C ILE A 360 6.22 -4.12 28.52
N ALA A 361 6.70 -3.43 29.56
CA ALA A 361 6.66 -3.92 30.93
C ALA A 361 5.22 -4.09 31.49
N GLU A 362 4.22 -3.43 30.90
CA GLU A 362 2.80 -3.59 31.26
C GLU A 362 2.11 -4.73 30.51
N ILE A 363 2.73 -5.25 29.45
CA ILE A 363 2.21 -6.35 28.63
C ILE A 363 2.46 -7.68 29.34
N GLN A 364 1.46 -8.56 29.33
CA GLN A 364 1.48 -9.89 29.96
C GLN A 364 1.37 -10.99 28.89
N PRO A 365 2.50 -11.43 28.28
CA PRO A 365 2.49 -12.45 27.23
C PRO A 365 1.86 -13.79 27.65
N GLU A 366 1.91 -14.13 28.94
CA GLU A 366 1.26 -15.31 29.51
C GLU A 366 -0.27 -15.29 29.38
N ASN A 367 -0.87 -14.11 29.22
CA ASN A 367 -2.29 -13.92 28.94
C ASN A 367 -2.59 -13.81 27.42
N GLY A 368 -1.60 -14.06 26.57
CA GLY A 368 -1.71 -13.89 25.13
C GLY A 368 -1.70 -12.42 24.68
N GLU A 369 -1.13 -11.53 25.49
CA GLU A 369 -1.03 -10.11 25.13
C GLU A 369 0.15 -9.84 24.19
N GLU A 370 -0.11 -8.98 23.21
CA GLU A 370 0.81 -8.56 22.15
C GLU A 370 0.91 -7.04 22.15
N TRP A 371 2.11 -6.52 21.86
CA TRP A 371 2.34 -5.09 21.63
C TRP A 371 2.65 -4.84 20.17
N TRP A 372 1.79 -4.04 19.53
CA TRP A 372 1.89 -3.65 18.13
C TRP A 372 2.12 -2.14 18.05
N THR A 373 2.63 -1.66 16.93
CA THR A 373 2.73 -0.21 16.66
C THR A 373 2.03 0.17 15.37
N TYR A 374 1.77 1.47 15.20
CA TYR A 374 1.28 2.04 13.94
C TYR A 374 1.84 3.43 13.67
N VAL A 375 1.84 3.80 12.39
CA VAL A 375 2.08 5.16 11.90
C VAL A 375 0.84 5.68 11.16
N CYS A 376 0.70 7.00 11.09
CA CYS A 376 -0.41 7.69 10.40
C CYS A 376 0.08 9.09 9.98
N LEU A 377 -0.71 10.14 10.25
CA LEU A 377 -0.34 11.54 10.11
C LEU A 377 1.04 11.84 10.73
N GLY A 378 1.33 11.22 11.88
CA GLY A 378 2.63 11.22 12.51
C GLY A 378 3.20 9.80 12.69
N PRO A 379 4.49 9.69 13.02
CA PRO A 379 5.44 10.81 13.14
C PRO A 379 5.88 11.35 11.77
N SER A 380 6.43 12.57 11.75
CA SER A 380 6.97 13.20 10.53
C SER A 380 8.50 13.12 10.51
N ASP A 381 9.12 13.58 9.41
CA ASP A 381 10.58 13.75 9.35
C ASP A 381 11.11 14.46 10.61
N PRO A 382 12.20 13.97 11.24
CA PRO A 382 13.11 12.92 10.77
C PRO A 382 12.72 11.48 11.08
N HIS A 383 11.52 11.23 11.62
CA HIS A 383 11.10 9.87 11.99
C HIS A 383 10.64 9.06 10.76
N PRO A 384 10.74 7.73 10.81
CA PRO A 384 10.20 6.84 9.80
C PRO A 384 8.68 6.97 9.66
N ASN A 385 8.20 7.05 8.43
CA ASN A 385 6.78 6.92 8.05
C ASN A 385 6.71 6.57 6.54
N TRP A 386 5.53 6.54 5.94
CA TRP A 386 5.28 6.29 4.51
C TRP A 386 4.69 7.49 3.77
N HIS A 387 5.00 8.70 4.24
CA HIS A 387 4.65 9.92 3.51
C HIS A 387 5.38 9.93 2.15
N LEU A 388 4.72 10.51 1.15
CA LEU A 388 5.14 10.49 -0.25
C LEU A 388 6.55 11.06 -0.43
N GLY A 389 6.85 12.19 0.22
CA GLY A 389 8.15 12.87 0.10
C GLY A 389 9.32 12.22 0.85
N MET A 390 9.09 11.14 1.60
CA MET A 390 10.14 10.48 2.37
C MET A 390 11.02 9.56 1.50
N ARG A 391 12.25 9.35 1.94
CA ARG A 391 13.23 8.49 1.25
C ARG A 391 12.90 7.01 1.43
N GLY A 392 13.36 6.19 0.48
CA GLY A 392 13.11 4.75 0.51
C GLY A 392 13.65 4.01 1.74
N THR A 393 14.70 4.51 2.42
CA THR A 393 15.16 3.94 3.69
C THR A 393 14.31 4.37 4.87
N GLN A 394 13.75 5.60 4.86
CA GLN A 394 12.77 6.05 5.87
C GLN A 394 11.55 5.13 5.87
N HIS A 395 11.07 4.74 4.68
CA HIS A 395 9.97 3.79 4.56
C HIS A 395 10.28 2.42 5.18
N ARG A 396 11.53 1.93 5.06
CA ARG A 396 11.95 0.64 5.64
C ARG A 396 12.16 0.73 7.15
N ALA A 397 12.65 1.87 7.63
CA ALA A 397 13.00 2.11 9.01
C ALA A 397 11.81 1.99 9.99
N VAL A 398 10.57 2.09 9.50
CA VAL A 398 9.36 1.78 10.28
C VAL A 398 9.47 0.37 10.87
N PHE A 399 9.78 -0.65 10.04
CA PHE A 399 9.92 -2.02 10.55
C PHE A 399 11.23 -2.26 11.31
N TRP A 400 12.29 -1.51 11.03
CA TRP A 400 13.52 -1.59 11.83
C TRP A 400 13.27 -1.11 13.26
N ARG A 401 12.41 -0.09 13.44
CA ARG A 401 11.93 0.35 14.75
C ARG A 401 11.11 -0.74 15.42
N VAL A 402 10.07 -1.27 14.75
CA VAL A 402 9.23 -2.36 15.26
C VAL A 402 10.10 -3.49 15.79
N TRP A 403 11.10 -3.90 14.99
CA TRP A 403 12.08 -4.89 15.42
C TRP A 403 12.81 -4.42 16.68
N LYS A 404 13.60 -3.33 16.60
CA LYS A 404 14.50 -2.89 17.68
C LYS A 404 13.77 -2.72 19.02
N GLU A 405 12.58 -2.12 18.99
CA GLU A 405 11.79 -1.81 20.18
C GLU A 405 11.01 -3.01 20.72
N GLY A 406 10.92 -4.13 19.99
CA GLY A 406 10.28 -5.36 20.48
C GLY A 406 8.81 -5.50 20.13
N GLY A 407 8.33 -4.77 19.10
CA GLY A 407 6.98 -4.91 18.57
C GLY A 407 6.75 -6.29 17.96
N THR A 408 5.56 -6.83 18.21
CA THR A 408 5.12 -8.18 17.80
C THR A 408 4.18 -8.17 16.60
N GLY A 409 3.75 -6.98 16.16
CA GLY A 409 2.96 -6.78 14.95
C GLY A 409 2.86 -5.29 14.62
N PHE A 410 2.20 -4.99 13.51
CA PHE A 410 2.08 -3.64 12.98
C PHE A 410 0.71 -3.42 12.36
N LEU A 411 0.12 -2.24 12.56
CA LEU A 411 -1.10 -1.82 11.90
C LEU A 411 -0.85 -0.58 11.04
N TYR A 412 -1.42 -0.56 9.83
CA TYR A 412 -1.56 0.67 9.05
C TYR A 412 -3.02 0.92 8.72
N TRP A 413 -3.48 2.14 8.98
CA TRP A 413 -4.89 2.47 8.95
C TRP A 413 -5.52 2.37 7.55
N GLY A 414 -4.77 2.65 6.48
CA GLY A 414 -5.32 2.72 5.13
C GLY A 414 -4.26 2.61 4.03
N ALA A 415 -4.54 1.92 2.93
CA ALA A 415 -3.65 1.84 1.76
C ALA A 415 -4.27 2.35 0.46
N ASN A 416 -5.57 2.67 0.45
CA ASN A 416 -6.31 3.23 -0.70
C ASN A 416 -7.17 4.45 -0.31
N CYS A 417 -6.86 5.15 0.77
CA CYS A 417 -7.67 6.24 1.31
C CYS A 417 -7.45 7.57 0.57
N TYR A 418 -7.62 7.59 -0.76
CA TYR A 418 -7.66 8.83 -1.55
C TYR A 418 -9.00 9.59 -1.40
N GLU A 419 -9.11 10.79 -1.98
CA GLU A 419 -10.37 11.52 -2.11
C GLU A 419 -11.35 10.74 -3.00
N LYS A 420 -12.64 10.91 -2.72
CA LYS A 420 -13.74 10.30 -3.48
C LYS A 420 -13.64 10.66 -4.97
N ALA A 421 -13.78 9.65 -5.81
CA ALA A 421 -13.97 9.80 -7.25
C ALA A 421 -14.96 8.73 -7.72
N SER A 422 -15.72 9.02 -8.79
CA SER A 422 -16.77 8.14 -9.33
C SER A 422 -16.39 7.43 -10.62
N VAL A 423 -15.12 7.54 -11.04
CA VAL A 423 -14.60 6.97 -12.29
C VAL A 423 -13.24 6.34 -12.00
N PRO A 424 -12.98 5.10 -12.44
CA PRO A 424 -11.71 4.40 -12.16
C PRO A 424 -10.46 5.17 -12.60
N SER A 425 -10.53 5.78 -13.78
CA SER A 425 -9.44 6.53 -14.41
C SER A 425 -9.31 7.98 -13.93
N ALA A 426 -10.13 8.41 -12.96
CA ALA A 426 -10.04 9.75 -12.41
C ALA A 426 -8.67 9.98 -11.74
N GLU A 427 -8.16 11.20 -11.89
CA GLU A 427 -6.91 11.66 -11.29
C GLU A 427 -6.82 11.27 -9.80
N ILE A 428 -5.61 10.93 -9.35
CA ILE A 428 -5.34 10.67 -7.94
C ILE A 428 -5.37 11.99 -7.17
N ARG A 429 -6.22 12.08 -6.16
CA ARG A 429 -6.26 13.18 -5.20
C ARG A 429 -6.10 12.64 -3.80
N PHE A 430 -5.06 13.05 -3.09
CA PHE A 430 -4.88 12.68 -1.69
C PHE A 430 -5.88 13.44 -0.82
N ARG A 431 -6.35 12.81 0.26
CA ARG A 431 -7.27 13.43 1.22
C ARG A 431 -6.64 14.67 1.85
N ARG A 432 -7.43 15.73 1.97
CA ARG A 432 -7.04 16.96 2.67
C ARG A 432 -6.83 16.70 4.15
N GLY A 433 -5.87 17.41 4.75
CA GLY A 433 -5.56 17.31 6.18
C GLY A 433 -4.62 16.16 6.54
N LEU A 434 -4.22 15.34 5.58
CA LEU A 434 -3.19 14.31 5.75
C LEU A 434 -1.91 14.68 4.98
N PRO A 435 -0.72 14.29 5.48
CA PRO A 435 0.50 14.36 4.69
C PRO A 435 0.32 13.61 3.36
N PRO A 436 0.80 14.15 2.22
CA PRO A 436 0.72 13.45 0.95
C PRO A 436 1.26 12.02 1.06
N GLY A 437 0.53 11.05 0.53
CA GLY A 437 0.87 9.63 0.61
C GLY A 437 0.35 8.90 1.85
N ASP A 438 0.06 9.57 2.96
CA ASP A 438 -0.52 8.89 4.12
C ASP A 438 -1.91 8.33 3.76
N GLY A 439 -2.14 7.06 4.07
CA GLY A 439 -3.34 6.32 3.68
C GLY A 439 -3.34 5.76 2.26
N VAL A 440 -2.30 5.98 1.44
CA VAL A 440 -2.27 5.59 0.02
C VAL A 440 -0.94 4.92 -0.34
N LEU A 441 -0.96 3.62 -0.62
CA LEU A 441 0.23 2.82 -0.96
C LEU A 441 0.14 2.11 -2.32
N PHE A 442 -1.02 2.17 -2.96
CA PHE A 442 -1.20 1.72 -4.33
C PHE A 442 -2.25 2.60 -5.00
N TYR A 443 -2.33 2.46 -6.32
CA TYR A 443 -3.15 3.28 -7.18
C TYR A 443 -4.01 2.39 -8.10
N PRO A 444 -5.18 2.85 -8.55
CA PRO A 444 -5.95 2.17 -9.60
C PRO A 444 -5.16 2.15 -10.92
N GLY A 445 -5.17 1.00 -11.61
CA GLY A 445 -4.43 0.82 -12.87
C GLY A 445 -4.96 1.68 -14.01
N GLU A 446 -6.27 1.97 -13.97
CA GLU A 446 -7.01 2.73 -14.98
C GLU A 446 -6.58 4.20 -15.08
N VAL A 447 -5.88 4.70 -14.06
CA VAL A 447 -5.30 6.05 -14.08
C VAL A 447 -4.08 6.11 -15.00
N PHE A 448 -3.39 4.98 -15.22
CA PHE A 448 -2.13 4.93 -15.96
C PHE A 448 -2.21 4.14 -17.26
N SER A 449 -3.19 3.24 -17.39
CA SER A 449 -3.30 2.29 -18.50
C SER A 449 -4.75 1.79 -18.64
N SER A 450 -5.01 0.89 -19.59
CA SER A 450 -6.28 0.17 -19.68
C SER A 450 -6.37 -1.02 -18.70
N SER A 451 -5.39 -1.23 -17.84
CA SER A 451 -5.36 -2.33 -16.89
C SER A 451 -6.26 -2.05 -15.69
N HIS A 452 -7.06 -3.05 -15.30
CA HIS A 452 -7.85 -3.03 -14.06
C HIS A 452 -7.05 -3.46 -12.81
N GLN A 453 -5.79 -3.88 -13.00
CA GLN A 453 -4.96 -4.31 -11.88
C GLN A 453 -4.40 -3.11 -11.12
N PRO A 454 -4.34 -3.16 -9.77
CA PRO A 454 -3.70 -2.11 -8.99
C PRO A 454 -2.23 -1.91 -9.36
N VAL A 455 -1.79 -0.65 -9.27
CA VAL A 455 -0.41 -0.19 -9.50
C VAL A 455 0.24 0.08 -8.15
N ALA A 456 1.33 -0.63 -7.85
CA ALA A 456 2.08 -0.44 -6.62
C ALA A 456 2.77 0.93 -6.57
N SER A 457 2.94 1.46 -5.37
CA SER A 457 3.88 2.56 -5.13
C SER A 457 5.31 2.04 -4.91
N VAL A 458 6.30 2.93 -5.05
CA VAL A 458 7.68 2.68 -4.58
C VAL A 458 7.64 2.40 -3.07
N ARG A 459 6.80 3.12 -2.33
CA ARG A 459 6.59 2.93 -0.89
C ARG A 459 6.16 1.52 -0.54
N LEU A 460 5.22 0.93 -1.28
CA LEU A 460 4.77 -0.46 -1.05
C LEU A 460 5.88 -1.49 -1.31
N GLU A 461 6.75 -1.26 -2.31
CA GLU A 461 7.94 -2.09 -2.51
C GLU A 461 8.99 -1.92 -1.41
N ARG A 462 9.11 -0.71 -0.84
CA ARG A 462 9.98 -0.46 0.32
C ARG A 462 9.41 -1.09 1.60
N ILE A 463 8.10 -1.12 1.77
CA ILE A 463 7.40 -1.87 2.84
C ILE A 463 7.73 -3.37 2.73
N LEU A 464 7.57 -3.95 1.53
CA LEU A 464 7.97 -5.34 1.28
C LEU A 464 9.45 -5.57 1.63
N SER A 465 10.34 -4.65 1.25
CA SER A 465 11.77 -4.73 1.58
C SER A 465 12.01 -4.71 3.11
N GLY A 466 11.30 -3.86 3.85
CA GLY A 466 11.40 -3.78 5.30
C GLY A 466 10.88 -5.04 6.00
N LEU A 467 9.76 -5.59 5.54
CA LEU A 467 9.23 -6.88 6.04
C LEU A 467 10.17 -8.05 5.71
N GLN A 468 10.88 -8.02 4.59
CA GLN A 468 11.91 -9.00 4.29
C GLN A 468 13.14 -8.84 5.19
N ASP A 469 13.53 -7.61 5.55
CA ASP A 469 14.63 -7.37 6.50
C ASP A 469 14.38 -8.01 7.86
N ILE A 470 13.13 -8.03 8.32
CA ILE A 470 12.72 -8.77 9.53
C ILE A 470 13.06 -10.26 9.42
N GLU A 471 12.90 -10.88 8.25
CA GLU A 471 13.21 -12.31 8.07
C GLU A 471 14.71 -12.58 8.10
N TYR A 472 15.52 -11.66 7.57
CA TYR A 472 16.97 -11.73 7.74
C TYR A 472 17.34 -11.65 9.23
N LEU A 473 16.76 -10.70 9.95
CA LEU A 473 17.04 -10.52 11.38
C LEU A 473 16.54 -11.70 12.21
N ASN A 474 15.40 -12.32 11.85
CA ASN A 474 14.92 -13.56 12.45
C ASN A 474 15.87 -14.73 12.19
N LEU A 475 16.38 -14.87 10.96
CA LEU A 475 17.38 -15.89 10.63
C LEU A 475 18.61 -15.74 11.52
N TYR A 476 19.13 -14.53 11.66
CA TYR A 476 20.29 -14.27 12.54
C TYR A 476 19.96 -14.52 14.02
N ALA A 477 18.80 -14.04 14.49
CA ALA A 477 18.34 -14.22 15.86
C ALA A 477 18.12 -15.69 16.23
N SER A 478 17.70 -16.53 15.28
CA SER A 478 17.53 -17.97 15.51
C SER A 478 18.83 -18.70 15.87
N ARG A 479 19.99 -18.13 15.51
CA ARG A 479 21.32 -18.70 15.78
C ARG A 479 22.03 -18.04 16.94
N TYR A 480 21.93 -16.72 17.02
CA TYR A 480 22.74 -15.91 17.95
C TYR A 480 21.94 -15.27 19.06
N GLY A 481 20.61 -15.28 18.99
CA GLY A 481 19.74 -14.59 19.94
C GLY A 481 19.28 -13.22 19.46
N ARG A 482 18.20 -12.75 20.07
CA ARG A 482 17.53 -11.49 19.72
C ARG A 482 18.41 -10.26 20.01
N ASN A 483 19.19 -10.29 21.09
CA ASN A 483 20.05 -9.18 21.50
C ASN A 483 21.16 -8.93 20.48
N GLU A 484 21.76 -9.99 19.98
CA GLU A 484 22.82 -10.00 18.98
C GLU A 484 22.28 -9.51 17.63
N ALA A 485 21.06 -9.92 17.26
CA ALA A 485 20.38 -9.38 16.08
C ALA A 485 20.03 -7.89 16.19
N THR A 486 19.69 -7.40 17.39
CA THR A 486 19.52 -5.96 17.64
C THR A 486 20.86 -5.22 17.54
N ALA A 487 21.92 -5.74 18.16
CA ALA A 487 23.25 -5.15 18.10
C ALA A 487 23.81 -5.10 16.67
N LEU A 488 23.40 -6.04 15.81
CA LEU A 488 23.77 -6.03 14.39
C LEU A 488 23.27 -4.78 13.65
N LEU A 489 22.08 -4.26 13.98
CA LEU A 489 21.56 -3.03 13.37
C LEU A 489 22.45 -1.83 13.64
N GLU A 490 22.98 -1.72 14.86
CA GLU A 490 23.88 -0.66 15.27
C GLU A 490 25.28 -0.87 14.68
N LYS A 491 25.79 -2.11 14.73
CA LYS A 491 27.11 -2.50 14.18
C LYS A 491 27.25 -2.13 12.71
N THR A 492 26.19 -2.33 11.92
CA THR A 492 26.22 -2.07 10.47
C THR A 492 25.88 -0.62 10.14
N GLY A 493 25.46 0.20 11.11
CA GLY A 493 24.98 1.56 10.89
C GLY A 493 23.60 1.62 10.23
N MET A 494 22.86 0.52 10.21
CA MET A 494 21.54 0.42 9.57
C MET A 494 20.49 1.21 10.36
N TYR A 495 20.40 0.97 11.68
CA TYR A 495 19.40 1.60 12.54
C TYR A 495 19.90 1.70 13.98
N LEU A 496 19.92 2.92 14.53
CA LEU A 496 20.29 3.21 15.92
C LEU A 496 19.11 3.75 16.73
N GLY A 497 18.08 4.30 16.09
CA GLY A 497 16.88 4.81 16.75
C GLY A 497 16.00 5.64 15.81
N PRO A 498 14.87 6.19 16.30
CA PRO A 498 13.84 6.83 15.46
C PRO A 498 14.32 8.04 14.65
N GLU A 499 15.43 8.69 15.02
CA GLU A 499 16.03 9.80 14.24
C GLU A 499 17.41 9.47 13.68
N ARG A 500 17.90 8.25 13.94
CA ARG A 500 19.29 7.86 13.66
C ARG A 500 19.32 6.53 12.93
N TYR A 501 19.25 6.58 11.60
CA TYR A 501 19.27 5.40 10.74
C TYR A 501 19.84 5.76 9.37
N THR A 502 20.19 4.75 8.58
CA THR A 502 20.83 4.99 7.28
C THR A 502 19.90 5.70 6.29
N LEU A 503 20.43 6.69 5.56
CA LEU A 503 19.78 7.27 4.39
C LEU A 503 20.21 6.57 3.08
N GLU A 504 21.23 5.72 3.16
CA GLU A 504 21.85 5.01 2.05
C GLU A 504 21.55 3.52 2.11
N HIS A 505 21.65 2.84 0.96
CA HIS A 505 21.40 1.40 0.88
C HIS A 505 22.51 0.56 1.52
N MET A 506 23.77 1.03 1.46
CA MET A 506 24.95 0.23 1.80
C MET A 506 24.91 -0.44 3.19
N PRO A 507 24.50 0.22 4.28
CA PRO A 507 24.39 -0.43 5.60
C PRO A 507 23.47 -1.65 5.65
N VAL A 508 22.42 -1.67 4.82
CA VAL A 508 21.52 -2.82 4.70
C VAL A 508 22.24 -3.99 4.04
N ASP A 509 22.99 -3.75 2.98
CA ASP A 509 23.76 -4.80 2.30
C ASP A 509 24.89 -5.34 3.19
N ILE A 510 25.54 -4.48 3.97
CA ILE A 510 26.52 -4.91 4.98
C ILE A 510 25.83 -5.83 6.00
N MET A 511 24.67 -5.44 6.52
CA MET A 511 23.88 -6.27 7.44
C MET A 511 23.54 -7.63 6.83
N ARG A 512 23.03 -7.66 5.59
CA ARG A 512 22.71 -8.92 4.90
C ARG A 512 23.97 -9.76 4.67
N GLY A 513 25.10 -9.15 4.31
CA GLY A 513 26.39 -9.84 4.12
C GLY A 513 26.97 -10.45 5.40
N GLU A 514 26.82 -9.75 6.54
CA GLU A 514 27.16 -10.28 7.87
C GLU A 514 26.29 -11.50 8.21
N ILE A 515 24.97 -11.40 7.97
CA ILE A 515 24.04 -12.53 8.19
C ILE A 515 24.39 -13.70 7.29
N PHE A 516 24.67 -13.46 6.01
CA PHE A 516 25.11 -14.50 5.09
C PHE A 516 26.36 -15.21 5.61
N THR A 517 27.38 -14.45 6.00
CA THR A 517 28.66 -15.02 6.47
C THR A 517 28.47 -15.83 7.74
N ALA A 518 27.69 -15.32 8.68
CA ALA A 518 27.40 -15.98 9.95
C ALA A 518 26.49 -17.20 9.79
N CYS A 519 25.55 -17.17 8.83
CA CYS A 519 24.55 -18.21 8.64
C CYS A 519 24.95 -19.30 7.63
N ARG A 520 26.14 -19.22 7.01
CA ARG A 520 26.64 -20.20 6.04
C ARG A 520 27.25 -21.45 6.68
N SER A 521 27.60 -21.40 7.97
CA SER A 521 28.05 -22.56 8.76
C SER A 521 26.88 -23.36 9.29
#